data_AF-A0A4Y2JXX4-F1
#
_entry.id   AF-A0A4Y2JXX4-F1
#
_cell.length_a   1.000
_cell.length_b   1.000
_cell.length_c   1.000
_cell.angle_alpha   90.00
_cell.angle_beta   90.00
_cell.angle_gamma   90.00
#
_symmetry.space_group_name_H-M   'P 1'
#
loop_
_entity.id
_entity.type
_entity.pdbx_description
1 polymer ?
#
loop_
_entity_poly.entity_id
_entity_poly.type
_entity_poly.pdbx_seq_one_letter_code
_entity_poly.pdbx_strand_id
1 'polypeptide(L)'
;MAENVDLFALLAEMKKSMEKGQKEMKQGQEEMKQGQEEMKKGQEEMKKELEMGQEEMKNLIRAEKEKMRAHVENQVEEMKEHINRSIGKVEEDVQGVKTEIDEFQEKISVLEQRISDLDIRPNNIPVSPELMYSRPIVKSLTFDGQTSWTVFKTQFDIGSSTNGWTGPVKVSQLVASLRGSAAEVLQGIPSDKLTDLTTIEKVLEARFGDTLPSFIGLN
;
A
#
# COMPACT_ATOMS: atom_id res chain seq x y z
N MET A 1 -6.72 80.87 -108.86
CA MET A 1 -6.88 81.28 -107.44
C MET A 1 -7.61 80.24 -106.60
N ALA A 2 -8.59 79.48 -107.13
CA ALA A 2 -9.33 78.47 -106.37
C ALA A 2 -8.48 77.28 -105.86
N GLU A 3 -7.57 76.75 -106.69
CA GLU A 3 -6.74 75.58 -106.32
C GLU A 3 -5.76 75.82 -105.16
N ASN A 4 -5.36 77.08 -104.91
CA ASN A 4 -4.45 77.42 -103.81
C ASN A 4 -5.21 77.53 -102.46
N VAL A 5 -6.51 77.82 -102.49
CA VAL A 5 -7.37 77.91 -101.28
C VAL A 5 -7.68 76.51 -100.72
N ASP A 6 -7.86 75.52 -101.59
CA ASP A 6 -8.11 74.11 -101.20
C ASP A 6 -6.91 73.47 -100.50
N LEU A 7 -5.69 73.78 -100.96
CA LEU A 7 -4.45 73.27 -100.35
C LEU A 7 -4.25 73.80 -98.92
N PHE A 8 -4.57 75.07 -98.66
CA PHE A 8 -4.50 75.66 -97.32
C PHE A 8 -5.52 75.07 -96.34
N ALA A 9 -6.74 74.75 -96.82
CA ALA A 9 -7.76 74.11 -96.00
C ALA A 9 -7.36 72.70 -95.56
N LEU A 10 -6.83 71.90 -96.49
CA LEU A 10 -6.34 70.54 -96.21
C LEU A 10 -5.19 70.55 -95.18
N LEU A 11 -4.29 71.52 -95.28
CA LEU A 11 -3.13 71.66 -94.39
C LEU A 11 -3.55 72.07 -92.96
N ALA A 12 -4.58 72.92 -92.84
CA ALA A 12 -5.18 73.27 -91.55
C ALA A 12 -5.87 72.06 -90.89
N GLU A 13 -6.56 71.24 -91.68
CA GLU A 13 -7.25 70.03 -91.20
C GLU A 13 -6.25 68.95 -90.76
N MET A 14 -5.16 68.74 -91.52
CA MET A 14 -4.03 67.89 -91.12
C MET A 14 -3.41 68.37 -89.79
N LYS A 15 -3.17 69.67 -89.64
CA LYS A 15 -2.59 70.22 -88.41
C LYS A 15 -3.50 70.00 -87.19
N LYS A 16 -4.81 70.21 -87.34
CA LYS A 16 -5.80 69.98 -86.29
C LYS A 16 -5.91 68.50 -85.92
N SER A 17 -5.89 67.61 -86.90
CA SER A 17 -5.84 66.15 -86.71
C SER A 17 -4.59 65.74 -85.94
N MET A 18 -3.42 66.24 -86.34
CA MET A 18 -2.14 65.97 -85.69
C MET A 18 -2.10 66.49 -84.25
N GLU A 19 -2.58 67.70 -83.98
CA GLU A 19 -2.69 68.25 -82.63
C GLU A 19 -3.65 67.44 -81.75
N LYS A 20 -4.78 66.98 -82.30
CA LYS A 20 -5.71 66.09 -81.61
C LYS A 20 -5.07 64.75 -81.27
N GLY A 21 -4.39 64.11 -82.23
CA GLY A 21 -3.67 62.85 -82.01
C GLY A 21 -2.54 62.98 -80.98
N GLN A 22 -1.82 64.10 -80.97
CA GLN A 22 -0.81 64.36 -79.93
C GLN A 22 -1.43 64.54 -78.53
N LYS A 23 -2.58 65.23 -78.43
CA LYS A 23 -3.29 65.38 -77.15
C LYS A 23 -3.78 64.04 -76.62
N GLU A 24 -4.41 63.23 -77.48
CA GLU A 24 -4.88 61.89 -77.13
C GLU A 24 -3.71 60.97 -76.72
N MET A 25 -2.56 61.05 -77.41
CA MET A 25 -1.36 60.30 -77.03
C MET A 25 -0.82 60.72 -75.66
N LYS A 26 -0.78 62.03 -75.35
CA LYS A 26 -0.35 62.52 -74.03
C LYS A 26 -1.30 62.05 -72.93
N GLN A 27 -2.62 62.18 -73.16
CA GLN A 27 -3.63 61.73 -72.21
C GLN A 27 -3.52 60.22 -71.95
N GLY A 28 -3.40 59.39 -73.00
CA GLY A 28 -3.24 57.95 -72.84
C GLY A 28 -1.94 57.55 -72.12
N GLN A 29 -0.85 58.31 -72.29
CA GLN A 29 0.38 58.11 -71.51
C GLN A 29 0.20 58.47 -70.03
N GLU A 30 -0.58 59.51 -69.74
CA GLU A 30 -0.85 59.97 -68.37
C GLU A 30 -1.77 59.00 -67.63
N GLU A 31 -2.83 58.53 -68.28
CA GLU A 31 -3.70 57.45 -67.77
C GLU A 31 -2.92 56.15 -67.55
N MET A 32 -2.01 55.78 -68.45
CA MET A 32 -1.15 54.60 -68.28
C MET A 32 -0.20 54.75 -67.09
N LYS A 33 0.38 55.94 -66.88
CA LYS A 33 1.21 56.22 -65.70
C LYS A 33 0.41 56.14 -64.42
N GLN A 34 -0.78 56.74 -64.39
CA GLN A 34 -1.65 56.69 -63.22
C GLN A 34 -2.08 55.25 -62.90
N GLY A 35 -2.48 54.47 -63.91
CA GLY A 35 -2.80 53.05 -63.74
C GLY A 35 -1.62 52.22 -63.22
N GLN A 36 -0.39 52.54 -63.64
CA GLN A 36 0.83 51.91 -63.10
C GLN A 36 1.10 52.30 -61.64
N GLU A 37 0.87 53.56 -61.25
CA GLU A 37 1.01 54.01 -59.86
C GLU A 37 -0.04 53.37 -58.94
N GLU A 38 -1.30 53.33 -59.37
CA GLU A 38 -2.38 52.69 -58.62
C GLU A 38 -2.11 51.18 -58.45
N MET A 39 -1.62 50.51 -59.50
CA MET A 39 -1.24 49.10 -59.41
C MET A 39 -0.09 48.87 -58.42
N LYS A 40 0.95 49.71 -58.45
CA LYS A 40 2.05 49.62 -57.48
C LYS A 40 1.57 49.83 -56.06
N LYS A 41 0.73 50.85 -55.83
CA LYS A 41 0.16 51.13 -54.51
C LYS A 41 -0.68 49.96 -54.00
N GLY A 42 -1.54 49.39 -54.86
CA GLY A 42 -2.34 48.21 -54.51
C GLY A 42 -1.49 46.97 -54.19
N GLN A 43 -0.37 46.78 -54.90
CA GLN A 43 0.60 45.71 -54.58
C GLN A 43 1.29 45.95 -53.23
N GLU A 44 1.66 47.20 -52.92
CA GLU A 44 2.29 47.56 -51.64
C GLU A 44 1.33 47.38 -50.46
N GLU A 45 0.08 47.81 -50.60
CA GLU A 45 -0.97 47.62 -49.60
C GLU A 45 -1.22 46.12 -49.35
N MET A 46 -1.37 45.33 -50.42
CA MET A 46 -1.55 43.87 -50.31
C MET A 46 -0.36 43.20 -49.61
N LYS A 47 0.87 43.60 -49.92
CA LYS A 47 2.07 43.06 -49.25
C LYS A 47 2.06 43.39 -47.76
N LYS A 48 1.71 44.63 -47.41
CA LYS A 48 1.66 45.08 -46.02
C LYS A 48 0.60 44.34 -45.22
N GLU A 49 -0.60 44.15 -45.78
CA GLU A 49 -1.67 43.37 -45.14
C GLU A 49 -1.23 41.92 -44.91
N LEU A 50 -0.56 41.31 -45.89
CA LEU A 50 -0.03 39.94 -45.75
C LEU A 50 1.03 39.86 -44.64
N GLU A 51 1.95 40.82 -44.57
CA GLU A 51 2.98 40.90 -43.53
C GLU A 51 2.36 41.09 -42.14
N MET A 52 1.39 41.99 -42.01
CA MET A 52 0.67 42.21 -40.74
C MET A 52 -0.08 40.95 -40.31
N GLY A 53 -0.81 40.29 -41.21
CA GLY A 53 -1.52 39.05 -40.89
C GLY A 53 -0.58 37.91 -40.48
N GLN A 54 0.59 37.81 -41.13
CA GLN A 54 1.62 36.84 -40.72
C GLN A 54 2.20 37.15 -39.33
N GLU A 55 2.43 38.42 -39.01
CA GLU A 55 2.99 38.82 -37.72
C GLU A 55 1.97 38.65 -36.59
N GLU A 56 0.71 39.00 -36.82
CA GLU A 56 -0.39 38.73 -35.89
C GLU A 56 -0.50 37.23 -35.58
N MET A 57 -0.46 36.38 -36.60
CA MET A 57 -0.53 34.93 -36.40
C MET A 57 0.66 34.41 -35.59
N LYS A 58 1.89 34.90 -35.85
CA LYS A 58 3.06 34.52 -35.04
C LYS A 58 2.91 34.96 -33.58
N ASN A 59 2.39 36.16 -33.35
CA ASN A 59 2.19 36.68 -32.00
C ASN A 59 1.11 35.90 -31.24
N LEU A 60 0.01 35.52 -31.90
CA LEU A 60 -1.01 34.64 -31.34
C LEU A 60 -0.45 33.27 -30.96
N ILE A 61 0.30 32.63 -31.87
CA ILE A 61 0.94 31.33 -31.61
C ILE A 61 1.92 31.43 -30.44
N ARG A 62 2.71 32.52 -30.36
CA ARG A 62 3.62 32.76 -29.24
C ARG A 62 2.87 32.90 -27.92
N ALA A 63 1.81 33.70 -27.90
CA ALA A 63 1.00 33.94 -26.71
C ALA A 63 0.30 32.65 -26.22
N GLU A 64 -0.27 31.85 -27.13
CA GLU A 64 -0.87 30.57 -26.77
C GLU A 64 0.17 29.58 -26.25
N LYS A 65 1.36 29.53 -26.86
CA LYS A 65 2.46 28.69 -26.39
C LYS A 65 2.92 29.09 -24.99
N GLU A 66 3.02 30.39 -24.70
CA GLU A 66 3.39 30.89 -23.37
C GLU A 66 2.31 30.57 -22.32
N LYS A 67 1.03 30.75 -22.65
CA LYS A 67 -0.08 30.35 -21.77
C LYS A 67 -0.06 28.85 -21.47
N MET A 68 0.15 28.02 -22.49
CA MET A 68 0.23 26.57 -22.33
C MET A 68 1.44 26.18 -21.46
N ARG A 69 2.60 26.80 -21.68
CA ARG A 69 3.79 26.60 -20.84
C ARG A 69 3.49 26.94 -19.39
N ALA A 70 2.96 28.13 -19.12
CA ALA A 70 2.65 28.58 -17.76
C ALA A 70 1.63 27.67 -17.07
N HIS A 71 0.61 27.20 -17.80
CA HIS A 71 -0.37 26.26 -17.26
C HIS A 71 0.27 24.94 -16.83
N VAL A 72 1.14 24.37 -17.67
CA VAL A 72 1.87 23.13 -17.36
C VAL A 72 2.82 23.34 -16.19
N GLU A 73 3.56 24.45 -16.16
CA GLU A 73 4.48 24.78 -15.04
C GLU A 73 3.73 24.89 -13.71
N ASN A 74 2.57 25.57 -13.69
CA ASN A 74 1.73 25.66 -12.50
C ASN A 74 1.22 24.27 -12.03
N GLN A 75 0.72 23.44 -12.95
CA GLN A 75 0.27 22.08 -12.60
C GLN A 75 1.39 21.21 -12.03
N VAL A 76 2.60 21.34 -12.57
CA VAL A 76 3.77 20.61 -12.07
C VAL A 76 4.17 21.08 -10.68
N GLU A 77 4.14 22.40 -10.42
CA GLU A 77 4.47 22.92 -9.09
C GLU A 77 3.42 22.52 -8.04
N GLU A 78 2.12 22.61 -8.37
CA GLU A 78 1.04 22.12 -7.51
C GLU A 78 1.21 20.63 -7.18
N MET A 79 1.54 19.81 -8.17
CA MET A 79 1.81 18.39 -7.97
C MET A 79 3.01 18.16 -7.03
N LYS A 80 4.08 18.93 -7.22
CA LYS A 80 5.29 18.86 -6.40
C LYS A 80 5.01 19.23 -4.95
N GLU A 81 4.23 20.28 -4.69
CA GLU A 81 3.78 20.63 -3.35
C GLU A 81 2.93 19.53 -2.70
N HIS A 82 2.01 18.93 -3.46
CA HIS A 82 1.17 17.85 -2.98
C HIS A 82 1.99 16.59 -2.61
N ILE A 83 2.96 16.23 -3.45
CA ILE A 83 3.89 15.12 -3.20
C ILE A 83 4.72 15.41 -1.95
N ASN A 84 5.32 16.60 -1.83
CA ASN A 84 6.14 16.96 -0.67
C ASN A 84 5.33 16.93 0.63
N ARG A 85 4.08 17.40 0.60
CA ARG A 85 3.18 17.32 1.76
C ARG A 85 2.87 15.87 2.14
N SER A 86 2.67 15.00 1.15
CA SER A 86 2.39 13.58 1.37
C SER A 86 3.60 12.86 1.95
N ILE A 87 4.80 13.15 1.43
CA ILE A 87 6.07 12.64 1.95
C ILE A 87 6.24 13.04 3.42
N GLY A 88 6.04 14.32 3.76
CA GLY A 88 6.19 14.80 5.13
C GLY A 88 5.27 14.11 6.14
N LYS A 89 4.03 13.78 5.76
CA LYS A 89 3.12 13.00 6.61
C LYS A 89 3.62 11.58 6.84
N VAL A 90 4.09 10.92 5.78
CA VAL A 90 4.65 9.57 5.89
C VAL A 90 5.91 9.57 6.76
N GLU A 91 6.76 10.59 6.63
CA GLU A 91 7.94 10.76 7.49
C GLU A 91 7.55 10.94 8.96
N GLU A 92 6.52 11.73 9.26
CA GLU A 92 5.98 11.89 10.62
C GLU A 92 5.46 10.57 11.18
N ASP A 93 4.64 9.84 10.42
CA ASP A 93 4.11 8.53 10.81
C ASP A 93 5.24 7.52 11.08
N VAL A 94 6.26 7.48 10.22
CA VAL A 94 7.43 6.61 10.39
C VAL A 94 8.23 6.96 11.63
N GLN A 95 8.40 8.25 11.96
CA GLN A 95 9.06 8.67 13.20
C GLN A 95 8.23 8.30 14.44
N GLY A 96 6.90 8.41 14.36
CA GLY A 96 5.99 7.95 15.41
C GLY A 96 6.16 6.46 15.70
N VAL A 97 6.08 5.62 14.66
CA VAL A 97 6.30 4.17 14.75
C VAL A 97 7.69 3.84 15.31
N LYS A 98 8.72 4.57 14.88
CA LYS A 98 10.09 4.36 15.40
C LYS A 98 10.17 4.62 16.91
N THR A 99 9.53 5.68 17.38
CA THR A 99 9.49 6.00 18.82
C THR A 99 8.79 4.91 19.62
N GLU A 100 7.67 4.37 19.12
CA GLU A 100 6.97 3.25 19.75
C GLU A 100 7.84 1.98 19.80
N ILE A 101 8.58 1.69 18.73
CA ILE A 101 9.53 0.57 18.68
C ILE A 101 10.61 0.74 19.74
N ASP A 102 11.19 1.93 19.88
CA ASP A 102 12.22 2.22 20.88
C ASP A 102 11.68 2.00 22.31
N GLU A 103 10.44 2.43 22.60
CA GLU A 103 9.78 2.17 23.89
C GLU A 103 9.55 0.68 24.14
N PHE A 104 9.14 -0.08 23.12
CA PHE A 104 8.99 -1.54 23.23
C PHE A 104 10.33 -2.23 23.44
N GLN A 105 11.40 -1.79 22.79
CA GLN A 105 12.74 -2.34 22.99
C GLN A 105 13.20 -2.14 24.43
N GLU A 106 12.99 -0.97 25.03
CA GLU A 106 13.30 -0.73 26.45
C GLU A 106 12.51 -1.66 27.37
N LYS A 107 11.19 -1.80 27.15
CA LYS A 107 10.35 -2.72 27.94
C LYS A 107 10.82 -4.17 27.82
N ILE A 108 11.23 -4.60 26.63
CA ILE A 108 11.78 -5.94 26.41
C ILE A 108 13.07 -6.12 27.21
N SER A 109 14.01 -5.17 27.15
CA SER A 109 15.25 -5.24 27.93
C SER A 109 15.01 -5.32 29.44
N VAL A 110 14.03 -4.58 29.97
CA VAL A 110 13.63 -4.67 31.39
C VAL A 110 13.10 -6.07 31.73
N LEU A 111 12.29 -6.67 30.85
CA LEU A 111 11.76 -8.01 31.06
C LEU A 111 12.86 -9.08 30.98
N GLU A 112 13.78 -8.99 30.02
CA GLU A 112 14.93 -9.88 29.91
C GLU A 112 15.81 -9.86 31.17
N GLN A 113 16.05 -8.67 31.74
CA GLN A 113 16.76 -8.54 33.02
C GLN A 113 15.99 -9.21 34.17
N ARG A 114 14.68 -8.97 34.27
CA ARG A 114 13.84 -9.58 35.33
C ARG A 114 13.79 -11.10 35.24
N ILE A 115 13.79 -11.66 34.03
CA ILE A 115 13.86 -13.11 33.80
C ILE A 115 15.23 -13.63 34.25
N SER A 116 16.31 -12.95 33.88
CA SER A 116 17.67 -13.31 34.31
C SER A 116 17.83 -13.30 35.84
N ASP A 117 17.27 -12.30 36.53
CA ASP A 117 17.28 -12.22 38.00
C ASP A 117 16.47 -13.36 38.66
N LEU A 118 15.41 -13.86 38.00
CA LEU A 118 14.65 -15.02 38.48
C LEU A 118 15.42 -16.32 38.27
N ASP A 119 16.18 -16.46 37.19
CA ASP A 119 17.01 -17.64 36.90
C ASP A 119 18.28 -17.71 37.76
N ILE A 120 18.90 -16.56 38.09
CA ILE A 120 20.13 -16.50 38.90
C ILE A 120 19.84 -16.69 40.39
N ARG A 121 18.62 -16.39 40.87
CA ARG A 121 18.25 -16.65 42.26
C ARG A 121 18.26 -18.18 42.44
N PRO A 122 19.23 -18.77 43.16
CA PRO A 122 19.05 -20.13 43.61
C PRO A 122 17.76 -20.10 44.42
N ASN A 123 17.00 -21.18 44.35
CA ASN A 123 15.74 -21.42 45.03
C ASN A 123 15.86 -21.22 46.57
N ASN A 124 16.03 -19.97 47.00
CA ASN A 124 16.14 -19.47 48.36
C ASN A 124 14.92 -18.59 48.57
N ILE A 125 13.75 -19.16 48.29
CA ILE A 125 12.61 -18.85 49.13
C ILE A 125 13.14 -19.13 50.54
N PRO A 126 13.29 -18.13 51.44
CA PRO A 126 13.41 -18.48 52.84
C PRO A 126 12.18 -19.33 53.08
N VAL A 127 12.39 -20.60 53.44
CA VAL A 127 11.32 -21.52 53.82
C VAL A 127 10.66 -20.87 55.02
N SER A 128 9.73 -19.97 54.73
CA SER A 128 8.86 -19.37 55.72
C SER A 128 8.12 -20.56 56.31
N PRO A 129 8.24 -20.78 57.63
CA PRO A 129 7.44 -21.80 58.30
C PRO A 129 5.93 -21.63 58.05
N GLU A 130 5.48 -20.45 57.60
CA GLU A 130 4.07 -20.14 57.34
C GLU A 130 3.56 -20.68 55.99
N LEU A 131 4.42 -20.93 55.00
CA LEU A 131 3.98 -21.59 53.74
C LEU A 131 3.88 -23.12 53.87
N MET A 132 4.39 -23.72 54.95
CA MET A 132 4.22 -25.15 55.20
C MET A 132 2.79 -25.52 55.64
N TYR A 133 1.92 -24.54 55.88
CA TYR A 133 0.61 -24.76 56.50
C TYR A 133 -0.61 -24.59 55.60
N SER A 134 -0.53 -24.65 54.26
CA SER A 134 -1.75 -24.45 53.44
C SER A 134 -1.86 -25.21 52.12
N ARG A 135 -1.28 -26.40 52.00
CA ARG A 135 -1.89 -27.45 51.16
C ARG A 135 -1.38 -28.84 51.55
N PRO A 136 -2.23 -29.76 52.05
CA PRO A 136 -1.85 -31.16 52.15
C PRO A 136 -1.53 -31.64 50.72
N ILE A 137 -0.26 -31.96 50.45
CA ILE A 137 0.08 -32.73 49.25
C ILE A 137 -0.44 -34.13 49.52
N VAL A 138 -1.58 -34.46 48.91
CA VAL A 138 -2.06 -35.84 48.89
C VAL A 138 -1.02 -36.63 48.12
N LYS A 139 -0.35 -37.59 48.78
CA LYS A 139 0.66 -38.44 48.14
C LYS A 139 0.05 -39.09 46.90
N SER A 140 0.79 -39.09 45.80
CA SER A 140 0.38 -39.82 44.60
C SER A 140 0.21 -41.29 44.94
N LEU A 141 -0.97 -41.84 44.66
CA LEU A 141 -1.21 -43.28 44.76
C LEU A 141 -0.41 -43.98 43.66
N THR A 142 -0.06 -45.24 43.89
CA THR A 142 0.52 -46.11 42.86
C THR A 142 -0.56 -46.98 42.26
N PHE A 143 -0.52 -47.19 40.95
CA PHE A 143 -1.39 -48.12 40.24
C PHE A 143 -0.58 -49.24 39.62
N ASP A 144 -0.80 -50.46 40.08
CA ASP A 144 -0.14 -51.68 39.57
C ASP A 144 -1.11 -52.62 38.82
N GLY A 145 -2.38 -52.24 38.72
CA GLY A 145 -3.45 -53.02 38.10
C GLY A 145 -4.20 -53.96 39.06
N GLN A 146 -3.93 -53.94 40.37
CA GLN A 146 -4.65 -54.79 41.34
C GLN A 146 -6.02 -54.23 41.74
N THR A 147 -6.15 -52.91 41.84
CA THR A 147 -7.43 -52.23 42.05
C THR A 147 -8.10 -51.94 40.71
N SER A 148 -9.44 -51.87 40.66
CA SER A 148 -10.15 -51.41 39.46
C SER A 148 -9.62 -50.05 38.99
N TRP A 149 -9.44 -49.91 37.68
CA TRP A 149 -9.01 -48.67 37.05
C TRP A 149 -9.97 -47.50 37.35
N THR A 150 -11.28 -47.75 37.38
CA THR A 150 -12.30 -46.73 37.71
C THR A 150 -12.09 -46.16 39.11
N VAL A 151 -11.78 -47.04 40.07
CA VAL A 151 -11.52 -46.65 41.46
C VAL A 151 -10.24 -45.82 41.56
N PHE A 152 -9.17 -46.28 40.92
CA PHE A 152 -7.90 -45.55 40.88
C PHE A 152 -8.05 -44.18 40.22
N LYS A 153 -8.68 -44.11 39.04
CA LYS A 153 -8.90 -42.87 38.29
C LYS A 153 -9.68 -41.84 39.11
N THR A 154 -10.74 -42.26 39.78
CA THR A 154 -11.53 -41.39 40.66
C THR A 154 -10.68 -40.82 41.81
N GLN A 155 -9.88 -41.66 42.47
CA GLN A 155 -9.00 -41.22 43.55
C GLN A 155 -7.88 -40.30 43.05
N PHE A 156 -7.32 -40.63 41.88
CA PHE A 156 -6.29 -39.82 41.21
C PHE A 156 -6.83 -38.44 40.82
N ASP A 157 -8.06 -38.34 40.31
CA ASP A 157 -8.69 -37.08 39.93
C ASP A 157 -9.00 -36.19 41.16
N ILE A 158 -9.45 -36.79 42.26
CA ILE A 158 -9.64 -36.10 43.54
C ILE A 158 -8.30 -35.58 44.06
N GLY A 159 -7.26 -36.42 44.04
CA GLY A 159 -5.90 -36.05 44.45
C GLY A 159 -5.31 -34.95 43.57
N SER A 160 -5.48 -35.05 42.25
CA SER A 160 -5.06 -34.07 41.25
C SER A 160 -5.73 -32.71 41.49
N SER A 161 -7.03 -32.69 41.76
CA SER A 161 -7.79 -31.46 42.00
C SER A 161 -7.36 -30.79 43.30
N THR A 162 -7.16 -31.59 44.36
CA THR A 162 -6.66 -31.12 45.66
C THR A 162 -5.26 -30.54 45.54
N ASN A 163 -4.39 -31.20 44.77
CA ASN A 163 -3.00 -30.80 44.54
C ASN A 163 -2.83 -29.72 43.45
N GLY A 164 -3.89 -29.37 42.72
CA GLY A 164 -3.85 -28.38 41.64
C GLY A 164 -3.05 -28.82 40.41
N TRP A 165 -2.93 -30.12 40.15
CA TRP A 165 -2.25 -30.62 38.95
C TRP A 165 -3.10 -30.37 37.70
N THR A 166 -2.53 -29.65 36.72
CA THR A 166 -3.20 -29.31 35.47
C THR A 166 -2.39 -29.78 34.26
N GLY A 167 -3.10 -30.19 33.19
CA GLY A 167 -2.53 -30.50 31.88
C GLY A 167 -1.24 -31.33 31.95
N PRO A 168 -0.07 -30.78 31.58
CA PRO A 168 1.20 -31.52 31.57
C PRO A 168 1.58 -32.14 32.92
N VAL A 169 1.37 -31.42 34.03
CA VAL A 169 1.73 -31.91 35.38
C VAL A 169 0.85 -33.10 35.77
N LYS A 170 -0.44 -33.05 35.42
CA LYS A 170 -1.38 -34.16 35.68
C LYS A 170 -0.98 -35.42 34.91
N VAL A 171 -0.56 -35.27 33.65
CA VAL A 171 -0.07 -36.37 32.81
C VAL A 171 1.19 -37.00 33.39
N SER A 172 2.19 -36.17 33.76
CA SER A 172 3.43 -36.69 34.36
C SER A 172 3.17 -37.43 35.67
N GLN A 173 2.24 -36.94 36.50
CA GLN A 173 1.87 -37.61 37.74
C GLN A 173 1.11 -38.91 37.51
N LEU A 174 0.25 -38.98 36.48
CA LEU A 174 -0.42 -40.23 36.10
C LEU A 174 0.61 -41.25 35.66
N VAL A 175 1.52 -40.90 34.74
CA VAL A 175 2.60 -41.78 34.29
C VAL A 175 3.49 -42.23 35.46
N ALA A 176 3.86 -41.31 36.35
CA ALA A 176 4.69 -41.59 37.52
C ALA A 176 3.99 -42.46 38.57
N SER A 177 2.66 -42.56 38.55
CA SER A 177 1.89 -43.45 39.43
C SER A 177 1.88 -44.91 38.97
N LEU A 178 2.08 -45.18 37.67
CA LEU A 178 1.98 -46.52 37.11
C LEU A 178 3.16 -47.40 37.53
N ARG A 179 2.89 -48.64 37.92
CA ARG A 179 3.87 -49.66 38.32
C ARG A 179 3.51 -51.00 37.68
N GLY A 180 4.48 -51.90 37.58
CA GLY A 180 4.27 -53.27 37.09
C GLY A 180 3.52 -53.33 35.75
N SER A 181 2.53 -54.23 35.67
CA SER A 181 1.70 -54.45 34.47
C SER A 181 1.01 -53.17 33.97
N ALA A 182 0.64 -52.25 34.87
CA ALA A 182 0.04 -50.99 34.49
C ALA A 182 1.01 -50.04 33.79
N ALA A 183 2.31 -50.07 34.13
CA ALA A 183 3.32 -49.26 33.44
C ALA A 183 3.64 -49.78 32.04
N GLU A 184 3.50 -51.08 31.79
CA GLU A 184 3.77 -51.70 30.48
C GLU A 184 2.84 -51.17 29.38
N VAL A 185 1.66 -50.66 29.71
CA VAL A 185 0.74 -50.08 28.71
C VAL A 185 1.36 -48.90 27.96
N LEU A 186 2.33 -48.22 28.58
CA LEU A 186 3.01 -47.08 27.99
C LEU A 186 3.90 -47.49 26.80
N GLN A 187 4.33 -48.76 26.73
CA GLN A 187 5.15 -49.27 25.62
C GLN A 187 4.35 -49.32 24.31
N GLY A 188 3.02 -49.40 24.38
CA GLY A 188 2.13 -49.41 23.21
C GLY A 188 1.75 -48.02 22.69
N ILE A 189 2.20 -46.94 23.36
CA ILE A 189 1.82 -45.56 23.03
C ILE A 189 3.01 -44.86 22.36
N PRO A 190 2.81 -44.23 21.18
CA PRO A 190 3.84 -43.40 20.55
C PRO A 190 4.31 -42.26 21.47
N SER A 191 5.61 -41.95 21.45
CA SER A 191 6.20 -40.98 22.39
C SER A 191 5.60 -39.57 22.29
N ASP A 192 5.14 -39.15 21.11
CA ASP A 192 4.47 -37.86 20.90
C ASP A 192 3.07 -37.80 21.54
N LYS A 193 2.48 -38.96 21.86
CA LYS A 193 1.17 -39.11 22.50
C LYS A 193 1.22 -39.36 24.01
N LEU A 194 2.41 -39.58 24.57
CA LEU A 194 2.60 -39.73 26.03
C LEU A 194 2.38 -38.42 26.82
N THR A 195 2.11 -37.32 26.13
CA THR A 195 1.72 -36.03 26.73
C THR A 195 0.21 -35.81 26.74
N ASP A 196 -0.57 -36.68 26.07
CA ASP A 196 -2.02 -36.61 26.04
C ASP A 196 -2.63 -37.51 27.12
N LEU A 197 -3.23 -36.87 28.12
CA LEU A 197 -3.92 -37.54 29.23
C LEU A 197 -4.99 -38.50 28.71
N THR A 198 -5.76 -38.10 27.70
CA THR A 198 -6.89 -38.85 27.18
C THR A 198 -6.43 -40.16 26.53
N THR A 199 -5.32 -40.11 25.81
CA THR A 199 -4.74 -41.30 25.16
C THR A 199 -4.28 -42.31 26.21
N ILE A 200 -3.59 -41.85 27.25
CA ILE A 200 -3.09 -42.74 28.32
C ILE A 200 -4.25 -43.36 29.09
N GLU A 201 -5.26 -42.57 29.46
CA GLU A 201 -6.45 -43.07 30.16
C GLU A 201 -7.22 -44.11 29.34
N LYS A 202 -7.36 -43.91 28.02
CA LYS A 202 -8.07 -44.88 27.16
C LYS A 202 -7.37 -46.24 27.10
N VAL A 203 -6.04 -46.25 27.06
CA VAL A 203 -5.29 -47.52 27.03
C VAL A 203 -5.35 -48.23 28.39
N LEU A 204 -5.32 -47.47 29.49
CA LEU A 204 -5.50 -48.02 30.83
C LEU A 204 -6.93 -48.56 31.02
N GLU A 205 -7.94 -47.85 30.55
CA GLU A 205 -9.34 -48.30 30.53
C GLU A 205 -9.51 -49.59 29.71
N ALA A 206 -8.89 -49.67 28.54
CA ALA A 206 -9.00 -50.85 27.69
C ALA A 206 -8.38 -52.12 28.32
N ARG A 207 -7.35 -51.96 29.18
CA ARG A 207 -6.63 -53.10 29.79
C ARG A 207 -7.11 -53.43 31.21
N PHE A 208 -7.53 -52.44 31.98
CA PHE A 208 -7.84 -52.56 33.41
C PHE A 208 -9.23 -52.02 33.79
N GLY A 209 -9.99 -51.51 32.81
CA GLY A 209 -11.39 -51.13 33.02
C GLY A 209 -12.24 -52.35 33.37
N ASP A 210 -13.24 -52.16 34.23
CA ASP A 210 -14.12 -53.25 34.63
C ASP A 210 -14.99 -53.68 33.44
N THR A 211 -14.80 -54.90 32.95
CA THR A 211 -15.85 -55.58 32.21
C THR A 211 -16.96 -55.86 33.21
N LEU A 212 -18.05 -55.07 33.17
CA LEU A 212 -19.26 -55.26 33.99
C LEU A 212 -19.49 -56.75 34.29
N PRO A 213 -19.43 -57.19 35.57
CA PRO A 213 -20.09 -58.42 35.94
C PRO A 213 -21.58 -58.18 35.73
N SER A 214 -22.18 -58.96 34.83
CA SER A 214 -23.63 -59.13 34.77
C SER A 214 -24.16 -59.36 36.19
N PHE A 215 -24.80 -58.34 36.77
CA PHE A 215 -25.47 -58.46 38.05
C PHE A 215 -26.65 -59.42 37.84
N ILE A 216 -26.43 -60.69 38.18
CA ILE A 216 -27.47 -61.69 38.36
C ILE A 216 -28.38 -61.16 39.48
N GLY A 217 -29.67 -61.13 39.19
CA GLY A 217 -30.68 -60.52 40.04
C GLY A 217 -30.89 -61.23 41.37
N LEU A 218 -31.47 -60.48 42.30
CA LEU A 218 -32.32 -61.00 43.35
C LEU A 218 -33.50 -60.03 43.50
N ASN A 219 -34.69 -60.57 43.26
CA ASN A 219 -35.91 -60.23 43.99
C ASN A 219 -35.76 -60.70 45.44
#